data_AF-A0A0L9UJZ3-F1
#
_entry.id   AF-A0A0L9UJZ3-F1
#
_cell.length_a   1.000
_cell.length_b   1.000
_cell.length_c   1.000
_cell.angle_alpha   90.00
_cell.angle_beta   90.00
_cell.angle_gamma   90.00
#
_symmetry.space_group_name_H-M   'P 1'
#
loop_
_entity.id
_entity.type
_entity.pdbx_description
1 polymer ?
#
loop_
_entity_poly.entity_id
_entity_poly.type
_entity_poly.pdbx_seq_one_letter_code
_entity_poly.pdbx_strand_id
1 'polypeptide(L)'
;MIMPYFGPPTLHVYRPKKQPIAQPVNEAREEAEDHDVISILTSRLNKLRKGQVEMPWELRTFGLECHVPLYINFDDAYEIIGGEKMLNISCIQLWCMYMDTIIVESGRASVYGFLEPQTIQPSGNTLDFRKSYIQTWMTESNRERYIAPYIDAMGHWQLMVIIPKKAQVVWFCSLHRKIKAELKSLIQTVVTRTRGQQLEIIYPKRPKKQPIAQPVNEAREEAEDHDVISILTSRLNKLRKGQVEMPWELRTFGLECHVPLYINFDDAYEIIGGEKMLNISCIQLWCMGHWQLMVIIPKKAQVVWFCSLHRKIKAELKSLIQTVVTRTRGQQLEIIYPKCNKQNDSWACGYYIMSWMKAIIRAEIRGEWTERFNTPSPCSTSVITTIREDWARYLNKHFK
;
A
#
# COMPACT_ATOMS: atom_id res chain seq x y z
N MET A 1 9.28 13.41 -21.43
CA MET A 1 8.51 14.68 -21.37
C MET A 1 7.62 14.59 -20.13
N ILE A 2 7.80 15.46 -19.14
CA ILE A 2 7.13 15.36 -17.83
C ILE A 2 5.72 15.96 -17.97
N MET A 3 4.67 15.18 -17.72
CA MET A 3 3.29 15.66 -17.65
C MET A 3 3.08 16.52 -16.39
N PRO A 4 2.25 17.58 -16.44
CA PRO A 4 1.97 18.43 -15.30
C PRO A 4 1.19 17.67 -14.20
N TYR A 5 1.56 17.94 -12.96
CA TYR A 5 1.03 17.37 -11.73
C TYR A 5 -0.41 17.83 -11.49
N PHE A 6 -1.36 16.90 -11.45
CA PHE A 6 -2.70 17.09 -10.88
C PHE A 6 -2.74 16.36 -9.54
N GLY A 7 -3.34 16.98 -8.52
CA GLY A 7 -3.31 16.53 -7.12
C GLY A 7 -3.77 15.08 -6.87
N PRO A 8 -3.66 14.59 -5.61
CA PRO A 8 -3.86 13.17 -5.30
C PRO A 8 -5.27 12.69 -5.72
N PRO A 9 -5.38 11.56 -6.45
CA PRO A 9 -6.67 10.95 -6.77
C PRO A 9 -7.47 10.63 -5.52
N THR A 10 -8.78 10.86 -5.56
CA THR A 10 -9.70 10.37 -4.53
C THR A 10 -9.85 8.86 -4.72
N LEU A 11 -9.60 8.09 -3.66
CA LEU A 11 -9.64 6.62 -3.71
C LEU A 11 -11.11 6.15 -3.77
N HIS A 12 -11.69 6.04 -4.96
CA HIS A 12 -12.99 5.39 -5.14
C HIS A 12 -12.80 3.88 -5.36
N VAL A 13 -13.43 3.12 -4.46
CA VAL A 13 -13.21 1.69 -4.20
C VAL A 13 -14.05 0.83 -5.15
N TYR A 14 -13.38 -0.01 -5.96
CA TYR A 14 -14.04 -1.04 -6.75
C TYR A 14 -14.28 -2.31 -5.91
N ARG A 15 -15.54 -2.66 -5.67
CA ARG A 15 -15.92 -4.00 -5.16
C ARG A 15 -16.30 -4.91 -6.32
N PRO A 16 -15.58 -6.04 -6.53
CA PRO A 16 -15.99 -7.03 -7.53
C PRO A 16 -17.39 -7.57 -7.20
N LYS A 17 -18.37 -7.35 -8.07
CA LYS A 17 -19.64 -8.09 -8.01
C LYS A 17 -19.40 -9.50 -8.56
N LYS A 18 -20.00 -10.52 -7.94
CA LYS A 18 -20.05 -11.88 -8.51
C LYS A 18 -20.73 -11.78 -9.88
N GLN A 19 -19.96 -11.92 -10.97
CA GLN A 19 -20.52 -12.01 -12.31
C GLN A 19 -20.98 -13.45 -12.57
N PRO A 20 -22.12 -13.65 -13.24
CA PRO A 20 -22.56 -14.97 -13.67
C PRO A 20 -21.60 -15.53 -14.74
N ILE A 21 -21.46 -16.84 -14.74
CA ILE A 21 -20.66 -17.61 -15.70
C ILE A 21 -21.15 -17.29 -17.12
N ALA A 22 -20.30 -16.67 -17.94
CA ALA A 22 -20.59 -16.47 -19.35
C ALA A 22 -20.64 -17.83 -20.05
N GLN A 23 -21.69 -18.07 -20.85
CA GLN A 23 -21.82 -19.27 -21.68
C GLN A 23 -20.76 -19.25 -22.80
N PRO A 24 -20.28 -20.43 -23.22
CA PRO A 24 -19.27 -20.52 -24.28
C PRO A 24 -19.87 -20.04 -25.59
N VAL A 25 -19.28 -18.98 -26.15
CA VAL A 25 -19.56 -18.55 -27.52
C VAL A 25 -18.71 -19.43 -28.42
N ASN A 26 -19.36 -20.20 -29.30
CA ASN A 26 -18.69 -21.01 -30.31
C ASN A 26 -17.80 -20.13 -31.20
N GLU A 27 -16.49 -20.36 -31.13
CA GLU A 27 -15.51 -19.79 -32.05
C GLU A 27 -15.65 -20.47 -33.42
N ALA A 28 -16.34 -19.81 -34.35
CA ALA A 28 -16.04 -20.00 -35.76
C ALA A 28 -14.68 -19.35 -36.00
N ARG A 29 -13.67 -20.19 -36.22
CA ARG A 29 -12.30 -19.82 -36.54
C ARG A 29 -12.30 -19.14 -37.92
N GLU A 30 -12.45 -17.82 -37.95
CA GLU A 30 -12.06 -17.03 -39.12
C GLU A 30 -10.53 -17.07 -39.20
N GLU A 31 -10.02 -17.83 -40.17
CA GLU A 31 -8.63 -17.79 -40.60
C GLU A 31 -8.34 -16.40 -41.16
N ALA A 32 -7.85 -15.51 -40.29
CA ALA A 32 -7.43 -14.17 -40.68
C ALA A 32 -6.16 -14.23 -41.53
N GLU A 33 -6.22 -13.59 -42.70
CA GLU A 33 -5.16 -13.43 -43.69
C GLU A 33 -3.81 -13.03 -43.03
N ASP A 34 -2.76 -13.76 -43.41
CA ASP A 34 -1.38 -13.65 -42.94
C ASP A 34 -0.68 -12.41 -43.53
N HIS A 35 -1.18 -11.23 -43.19
CA HIS A 35 -0.50 -9.97 -43.42
C HIS A 35 0.39 -9.64 -42.23
N ASP A 36 1.66 -9.29 -42.49
CA ASP A 36 2.61 -8.87 -41.44
C ASP A 36 1.97 -7.78 -40.55
N VAL A 37 1.59 -8.17 -39.33
CA VAL A 37 0.85 -7.33 -38.38
C VAL A 37 1.60 -6.05 -38.03
N ILE A 38 2.94 -6.09 -38.10
CA ILE A 38 3.80 -4.93 -37.92
C ILE A 38 3.68 -3.99 -39.12
N SER A 39 3.69 -4.51 -40.35
CA SER A 39 3.44 -3.70 -41.55
C SER A 39 2.06 -3.03 -41.52
N ILE A 40 1.01 -3.73 -41.04
CA ILE A 40 -0.34 -3.16 -40.88
C ILE A 40 -0.29 -2.01 -39.88
N LEU A 41 0.31 -2.23 -38.71
CA LEU A 41 0.44 -1.18 -37.69
C LEU A 41 1.23 0.01 -38.24
N THR A 42 2.31 -0.25 -38.99
CA THR A 42 3.16 0.78 -39.60
C THR A 42 2.39 1.61 -40.62
N SER A 43 1.54 0.98 -41.45
CA SER A 43 0.67 1.71 -42.39
C SER A 43 -0.35 2.60 -41.66
N ARG A 44 -0.80 2.19 -40.47
CA ARG A 44 -1.77 2.89 -39.62
C ARG A 44 -1.14 3.94 -38.70
N LEU A 45 0.18 3.92 -38.48
CA LEU A 45 0.90 4.94 -37.70
C LEU A 45 0.61 6.36 -38.18
N ASN A 46 0.43 6.55 -39.50
CA ASN A 46 0.09 7.86 -40.06
C ASN A 46 -1.24 8.43 -39.52
N LYS A 47 -2.15 7.58 -39.01
CA LYS A 47 -3.36 8.03 -38.30
C LYS A 47 -3.02 8.68 -36.96
N LEU A 48 -2.02 8.19 -36.23
CA LEU A 48 -1.56 8.78 -34.96
C LEU A 48 -0.88 10.14 -35.13
N ARG A 49 -0.40 10.47 -36.33
CA ARG A 49 0.07 11.83 -36.64
C ARG A 49 -1.06 12.86 -36.64
N LYS A 50 -2.32 12.42 -36.78
CA LYS A 50 -3.51 13.31 -36.77
C LYS A 50 -4.06 13.55 -35.36
N GLY A 51 -3.61 12.80 -34.35
CA GLY A 51 -4.08 12.91 -32.97
C GLY A 51 -3.74 11.65 -32.16
N GLN A 52 -3.71 11.81 -30.83
CA GLN A 52 -3.49 10.69 -29.91
C GLN A 52 -4.73 9.78 -29.88
N VAL A 53 -4.54 8.49 -29.64
CA VAL A 53 -5.65 7.53 -29.48
C VAL A 53 -5.86 7.25 -28.00
N GLU A 54 -7.07 7.53 -27.53
CA GLU A 54 -7.51 7.20 -26.19
C GLU A 54 -7.70 5.68 -26.06
N MET A 55 -7.15 5.11 -25.00
CA MET A 55 -7.24 3.70 -24.66
C MET A 55 -8.20 3.51 -23.49
N PRO A 56 -9.16 2.57 -23.60
CA PRO A 56 -10.21 2.40 -22.60
C PRO A 56 -9.60 1.93 -21.28
N TRP A 57 -9.64 2.78 -20.25
CA TRP A 57 -9.10 2.41 -18.93
C TRP A 57 -10.01 1.44 -18.20
N GLU A 58 -9.47 0.27 -17.83
CA GLU A 58 -10.20 -0.73 -17.07
C GLU A 58 -9.89 -0.63 -15.57
N LEU A 59 -10.87 -0.14 -14.79
CA LEU A 59 -10.83 -0.08 -13.32
C LEU A 59 -10.44 -1.43 -12.69
N ARG A 60 -10.83 -2.55 -13.32
CA ARG A 60 -10.52 -3.91 -12.86
C ARG A 60 -9.04 -4.29 -12.98
N THR A 61 -8.27 -3.65 -13.85
CA THR A 61 -6.84 -3.98 -14.04
C THR A 61 -6.01 -3.46 -12.87
N PHE A 62 -6.29 -2.22 -12.44
CA PHE A 62 -5.45 -1.49 -11.49
C PHE A 62 -6.13 -1.12 -10.16
N GLY A 63 -7.47 -1.19 -10.07
CA GLY A 63 -8.20 -0.79 -8.87
C GLY A 63 -8.28 0.73 -8.66
N LEU A 64 -8.06 1.51 -9.71
CA LEU A 64 -8.11 2.97 -9.68
C LEU A 64 -9.08 3.50 -10.73
N GLU A 65 -9.91 4.47 -10.33
CA GLU A 65 -10.63 5.30 -11.30
C GLU A 65 -9.62 6.18 -12.03
N CYS A 66 -9.73 6.22 -13.35
CA CYS A 66 -8.84 7.03 -14.17
C CYS A 66 -9.47 8.40 -14.37
N HIS A 67 -8.86 9.43 -13.79
CA HIS A 67 -9.30 10.80 -14.02
C HIS A 67 -8.69 11.41 -15.30
N VAL A 68 -7.67 10.77 -15.88
CA VAL A 68 -6.99 11.21 -17.11
C VAL A 68 -6.86 10.03 -18.05
N PRO A 69 -7.56 10.01 -19.20
CA PRO A 69 -7.52 8.88 -20.11
C PRO A 69 -6.09 8.52 -20.54
N LEU A 70 -5.86 7.22 -20.76
CA LEU A 70 -4.57 6.73 -21.21
C LEU A 70 -4.48 6.93 -22.72
N TYR A 71 -3.49 7.67 -23.20
CA TYR A 71 -3.31 7.94 -24.62
C TYR A 71 -2.08 7.23 -25.17
N ILE A 72 -2.18 6.76 -26.41
CA ILE A 72 -1.02 6.41 -27.24
C ILE A 72 -0.83 7.50 -28.29
N ASN A 73 0.37 8.06 -28.32
CA ASN A 73 0.80 8.94 -29.39
C ASN A 73 1.64 8.20 -30.43
N PHE A 74 2.01 8.91 -31.51
CA PHE A 74 2.86 8.37 -32.57
C PHE A 74 4.19 7.84 -32.04
N ASP A 75 4.85 8.56 -31.13
CA ASP A 75 6.17 8.21 -30.60
C ASP A 75 6.12 6.92 -29.78
N ASP A 76 5.10 6.74 -28.92
CA ASP A 76 4.91 5.51 -28.15
C ASP A 76 4.72 4.29 -29.08
N ALA A 77 3.87 4.42 -30.10
CA ALA A 77 3.67 3.35 -31.08
C ALA A 77 4.93 3.10 -31.92
N TYR A 78 5.65 4.15 -32.27
CA TYR A 78 6.91 4.06 -33.03
C TYR A 78 8.03 3.43 -32.20
N GLU A 79 8.09 3.66 -30.89
CA GLU A 79 9.04 3.00 -29.98
C GLU A 79 8.82 1.48 -29.91
N ILE A 80 7.56 1.07 -29.86
CA ILE A 80 7.16 -0.35 -29.89
C ILE A 80 7.51 -0.98 -31.24
N ILE A 81 7.20 -0.30 -32.35
CA ILE A 81 7.50 -0.80 -33.69
C ILE A 81 9.01 -0.81 -33.94
N GLY A 82 9.72 0.24 -33.56
CA GLY A 82 11.16 0.38 -33.80
C GLY A 82 11.97 -0.64 -33.01
N GLY A 83 11.53 -1.00 -31.80
CA GLY A 83 12.15 -2.10 -31.08
C GLY A 83 13.53 -1.78 -30.51
N GLU A 84 14.00 -0.53 -30.59
CA GLU A 84 15.39 -0.12 -30.26
C GLU A 84 15.44 1.03 -29.22
N LYS A 85 14.31 1.34 -28.60
CA LYS A 85 14.17 2.45 -27.65
C LYS A 85 13.66 1.96 -26.30
N MET A 86 13.93 2.76 -25.29
CA MET A 86 13.45 2.50 -23.94
C MET A 86 11.95 2.77 -23.87
N LEU A 87 11.17 1.75 -23.52
CA LEU A 87 9.72 1.85 -23.50
C LEU A 87 9.24 2.79 -22.37
N ASN A 88 8.31 3.66 -22.74
CA ASN A 88 7.61 4.56 -21.82
C ASN A 88 6.66 3.81 -20.87
N ILE A 89 6.30 4.44 -19.75
CA ILE A 89 5.35 3.90 -18.75
C ILE A 89 3.99 3.60 -19.36
N SER A 90 3.52 4.43 -20.29
CA SER A 90 2.27 4.21 -21.04
C SER A 90 2.28 2.87 -21.76
N CYS A 91 3.40 2.50 -22.39
CA CYS A 91 3.55 1.19 -23.05
C CYS A 91 3.42 0.06 -22.02
N ILE A 92 4.07 0.17 -20.87
CA ILE A 92 3.99 -0.87 -19.83
C ILE A 92 2.59 -0.98 -19.21
N GLN A 93 1.89 0.14 -19.00
CA GLN A 93 0.50 0.16 -18.52
C GLN A 93 -0.44 -0.58 -19.47
N LEU A 94 -0.34 -0.27 -20.76
CA LEU A 94 -1.14 -0.91 -21.80
C LEU A 94 -0.83 -2.39 -21.97
N TRP A 95 0.44 -2.79 -21.82
CA TRP A 95 0.78 -4.21 -21.78
C TRP A 95 0.13 -4.92 -20.59
N CYS A 96 0.07 -4.28 -19.42
CA CYS A 96 -0.65 -4.84 -18.27
C CYS A 96 -2.14 -5.03 -18.59
N MET A 97 -2.76 -4.07 -19.28
CA MET A 97 -4.17 -4.18 -19.70
C MET A 97 -4.38 -5.32 -20.68
N TYR A 98 -3.55 -5.44 -21.72
CA TYR A 98 -3.61 -6.55 -22.67
C TYR A 98 -3.43 -7.91 -21.97
N MET A 99 -2.46 -8.02 -21.06
CA MET A 99 -2.25 -9.25 -20.29
C MET A 99 -3.41 -9.55 -19.34
N ASP A 100 -4.08 -8.53 -18.79
CA ASP A 100 -5.28 -8.70 -17.98
C ASP A 100 -6.47 -9.20 -18.81
N THR A 101 -6.62 -8.74 -20.07
CA THR A 101 -7.58 -9.33 -21.03
C THR A 101 -7.35 -10.83 -21.19
N ILE A 102 -6.10 -11.25 -21.43
CA ILE A 102 -5.74 -12.68 -21.53
C ILE A 102 -6.06 -13.43 -20.23
N ILE A 103 -5.83 -12.82 -19.06
CA ILE A 103 -6.15 -13.41 -17.75
C ILE A 103 -7.66 -13.62 -17.59
N VAL A 104 -8.50 -12.70 -18.05
CA VAL A 104 -9.97 -12.85 -18.00
C VAL A 104 -10.46 -13.94 -18.91
N GLU A 105 -10.05 -13.88 -20.18
CA GLU A 105 -10.50 -14.81 -21.21
C GLU A 105 -10.15 -16.25 -20.82
N SER A 106 -9.06 -16.44 -20.08
CA SER A 106 -8.64 -17.73 -19.52
C SER A 106 -9.24 -18.08 -18.15
N GLY A 107 -10.18 -17.28 -17.61
CA GLY A 107 -10.86 -17.56 -16.34
C GLY A 107 -10.00 -17.39 -15.08
N ARG A 108 -8.86 -16.68 -15.16
CA ARG A 108 -7.84 -16.59 -14.09
C ARG A 108 -7.80 -15.25 -13.37
N ALA A 109 -8.85 -14.45 -13.46
CA ALA A 109 -8.94 -13.12 -12.86
C ALA A 109 -8.76 -13.10 -11.33
N SER A 110 -9.03 -14.21 -10.63
CA SER A 110 -8.77 -14.35 -9.19
C SER A 110 -7.31 -14.66 -8.84
N VAL A 111 -6.49 -15.06 -9.81
CA VAL A 111 -5.12 -15.50 -9.60
C VAL A 111 -4.14 -14.34 -9.70
N TYR A 112 -4.27 -13.51 -10.75
CA TYR A 112 -3.31 -12.47 -11.10
C TYR A 112 -3.93 -11.09 -11.06
N GLY A 113 -3.29 -10.11 -10.42
CA GLY A 113 -3.60 -8.69 -10.53
C GLY A 113 -2.38 -7.85 -10.90
N PHE A 114 -2.60 -6.61 -11.30
CA PHE A 114 -1.53 -5.66 -11.61
C PHE A 114 -1.49 -4.54 -10.58
N LEU A 115 -0.29 -4.08 -10.24
CA LEU A 115 -0.10 -2.77 -9.60
C LEU A 115 0.17 -1.74 -10.69
N GLU A 116 -0.49 -0.60 -10.60
CA GLU A 116 -0.38 0.48 -11.57
C GLU A 116 1.05 1.09 -11.51
N PRO A 117 1.83 0.99 -12.61
CA PRO A 117 3.23 1.41 -12.64
C PRO A 117 3.47 2.85 -12.18
N GLN A 118 2.63 3.82 -12.55
CA GLN A 118 2.83 5.24 -12.22
C GLN A 118 2.54 5.52 -10.74
N THR A 119 1.50 4.89 -10.19
CA THR A 119 1.02 5.08 -8.82
C THR A 119 2.03 4.55 -7.82
N ILE A 120 2.72 3.45 -8.11
CA ILE A 120 3.74 2.88 -7.20
C ILE A 120 5.08 3.63 -7.23
N GLN A 121 5.27 4.61 -8.13
CA GLN A 121 6.50 5.38 -8.22
C GLN A 121 6.62 6.46 -7.14
N PRO A 122 7.83 6.70 -6.60
CA PRO A 122 8.07 7.85 -5.71
C PRO A 122 7.79 9.20 -6.39
N SER A 123 8.06 9.30 -7.70
CA SER A 123 7.83 10.54 -8.45
C SER A 123 6.34 10.87 -8.51
N GLY A 124 5.97 12.03 -7.97
CA GLY A 124 4.58 12.49 -7.95
C GLY A 124 3.68 11.80 -6.91
N ASN A 125 4.17 10.85 -6.11
CA ASN A 125 3.35 10.15 -5.11
C ASN A 125 4.01 10.10 -3.73
N THR A 126 3.24 10.46 -2.70
CA THR A 126 3.70 10.33 -1.32
C THR A 126 3.85 8.86 -0.93
N LEU A 127 4.71 8.58 0.05
CA LEU A 127 4.89 7.21 0.56
C LEU A 127 3.57 6.62 1.09
N ASP A 128 2.75 7.43 1.75
CA ASP A 128 1.49 6.97 2.34
C ASP A 128 0.40 6.73 1.30
N PHE A 129 0.36 7.53 0.24
CA PHE A 129 -0.53 7.26 -0.90
C PHE A 129 -0.19 5.91 -1.55
N ARG A 130 1.10 5.66 -1.81
CA ARG A 130 1.58 4.38 -2.35
C ARG A 130 1.24 3.19 -1.47
N LYS A 131 1.48 3.32 -0.15
CA LYS A 131 1.10 2.28 0.82
C LYS A 131 -0.40 2.01 0.76
N SER A 132 -1.20 3.06 0.83
CA SER A 132 -2.67 2.97 0.85
C SER A 132 -3.21 2.29 -0.40
N TYR A 133 -2.72 2.70 -1.58
CA TYR A 133 -3.08 2.09 -2.86
C TYR A 133 -2.79 0.58 -2.88
N ILE A 134 -1.54 0.19 -2.63
CA ILE A 134 -1.13 -1.22 -2.70
C ILE A 134 -1.92 -2.07 -1.68
N GLN A 135 -2.09 -1.56 -0.46
CA GLN A 135 -2.83 -2.25 0.60
C GLN A 135 -4.30 -2.43 0.25
N THR A 136 -4.97 -1.36 -0.19
CA THR A 136 -6.39 -1.38 -0.52
C THR A 136 -6.64 -2.31 -1.69
N TRP A 137 -5.89 -2.15 -2.78
CA TRP A 137 -6.06 -2.95 -3.97
C TRP A 137 -5.85 -4.44 -3.71
N MET A 138 -4.79 -4.79 -2.96
CA MET A 138 -4.56 -6.18 -2.58
C MET A 138 -5.69 -6.72 -1.70
N THR A 139 -6.17 -5.94 -0.73
CA THR A 139 -7.21 -6.39 0.21
C THR A 139 -8.53 -6.63 -0.50
N GLU A 140 -8.94 -5.71 -1.37
CA GLU A 140 -10.26 -5.73 -2.02
C GLU A 140 -10.33 -6.73 -3.16
N SER A 141 -9.29 -6.77 -4.00
CA SER A 141 -9.25 -7.72 -5.12
C SER A 141 -8.94 -9.15 -4.69
N ASN A 142 -8.28 -9.32 -3.53
CA ASN A 142 -7.95 -10.61 -2.90
C ASN A 142 -7.33 -11.66 -3.84
N ARG A 143 -6.63 -11.20 -4.88
CA ARG A 143 -5.94 -12.07 -5.84
C ARG A 143 -4.74 -12.79 -5.22
N GLU A 144 -4.35 -13.92 -5.81
CA GLU A 144 -3.23 -14.74 -5.32
C GLU A 144 -1.86 -14.09 -5.51
N ARG A 145 -1.66 -13.40 -6.64
CA ARG A 145 -0.37 -12.83 -7.08
C ARG A 145 -0.60 -11.45 -7.70
N TYR A 146 0.34 -10.54 -7.47
CA TYR A 146 0.32 -9.19 -8.04
C TYR A 146 1.60 -8.96 -8.83
N ILE A 147 1.44 -8.62 -10.10
CA ILE A 147 2.50 -8.30 -11.03
C ILE A 147 2.67 -6.78 -11.03
N ALA A 148 3.88 -6.31 -10.77
CA ALA A 148 4.15 -4.90 -10.56
C ALA A 148 5.43 -4.48 -11.30
N PRO A 149 5.29 -3.96 -12.52
CA PRO A 149 6.38 -3.30 -13.23
C PRO A 149 6.79 -2.02 -12.48
N TYR A 150 8.09 -1.84 -12.29
CA TYR A 150 8.65 -0.71 -11.57
C TYR A 150 9.87 -0.16 -12.32
N ILE A 151 9.90 1.14 -12.58
CA ILE A 151 11.06 1.84 -13.12
C ILE A 151 11.84 2.52 -11.99
N ASP A 152 13.17 2.32 -11.94
CA ASP A 152 14.01 3.05 -10.99
C ASP A 152 14.34 4.48 -11.46
N ALA A 153 14.92 5.28 -10.56
CA ALA A 153 15.30 6.67 -10.86
C ALA A 153 16.32 6.83 -12.00
N MET A 154 17.01 5.75 -12.41
CA MET A 154 17.94 5.76 -13.55
C MET A 154 17.24 5.39 -14.86
N GLY A 155 15.92 5.20 -14.85
CA GLY A 155 15.20 4.73 -16.02
C GLY A 155 15.49 3.25 -16.30
N HIS A 156 15.52 2.39 -15.29
CA HIS A 156 15.62 0.95 -15.52
C HIS A 156 14.36 0.21 -15.05
N TRP A 157 13.70 -0.47 -15.98
CA TRP A 157 12.52 -1.28 -15.70
C TRP A 157 12.88 -2.60 -15.00
N GLN A 158 12.10 -2.92 -13.98
CA GLN A 158 12.20 -4.11 -13.10
C GLN A 158 10.79 -4.68 -12.88
N LEU A 159 10.70 -5.97 -12.55
CA LEU A 159 9.41 -6.63 -12.29
C LEU A 159 9.38 -7.21 -10.89
N MET A 160 8.32 -6.91 -10.16
CA MET A 160 7.97 -7.60 -8.92
C MET A 160 6.78 -8.53 -9.16
N VAL A 161 6.87 -9.74 -8.65
CA VAL A 161 5.71 -10.61 -8.46
C VAL A 161 5.51 -10.83 -6.98
N ILE A 162 4.47 -10.21 -6.44
CA ILE A 162 4.14 -10.23 -5.02
C ILE A 162 3.15 -11.36 -4.77
N ILE A 163 3.44 -12.21 -3.79
CA ILE A 163 2.61 -13.34 -3.38
C ILE A 163 2.20 -13.11 -1.92
N PRO A 164 1.11 -12.36 -1.65
CA PRO A 164 0.80 -11.91 -0.29
C PRO A 164 0.64 -13.03 0.71
N LYS A 165 -0.05 -14.12 0.32
CA LYS A 165 -0.28 -15.29 1.20
C LYS A 165 1.01 -15.98 1.67
N LYS A 166 2.11 -15.83 0.93
CA LYS A 166 3.42 -16.40 1.27
C LYS A 166 4.39 -15.37 1.88
N ALA A 167 3.98 -14.11 1.99
CA ALA A 167 4.88 -12.99 2.29
C ALA A 167 6.15 -13.00 1.41
N GLN A 168 5.97 -13.31 0.13
CA GLN A 168 7.07 -13.54 -0.81
C GLN A 168 7.01 -12.55 -1.98
N VAL A 169 8.17 -12.11 -2.44
CA VAL A 169 8.34 -11.29 -3.65
C VAL A 169 9.37 -11.95 -4.55
N VAL A 170 9.05 -12.12 -5.82
CA VAL A 170 10.00 -12.50 -6.86
C VAL A 170 10.45 -11.23 -7.57
N TRP A 171 11.74 -10.97 -7.56
CA TRP A 171 12.34 -9.74 -8.12
C TRP A 171 13.12 -10.07 -9.38
N PHE A 172 12.62 -9.58 -10.53
CA PHE A 172 13.30 -9.71 -11.81
C PHE A 172 13.93 -8.37 -12.21
N CYS A 173 15.18 -8.45 -12.64
CA CYS A 173 15.92 -7.30 -13.15
C CYS A 173 16.93 -7.80 -14.17
N SER A 174 16.86 -7.28 -15.39
CA SER A 174 17.71 -7.73 -16.51
C SER A 174 19.15 -7.23 -16.38
N LEU A 175 19.41 -6.31 -15.46
CA LEU A 175 20.76 -5.93 -15.03
C LEU A 175 21.19 -6.63 -13.74
N HIS A 176 20.38 -7.57 -13.22
CA HIS A 176 20.59 -8.31 -11.96
C HIS A 176 20.78 -7.41 -10.73
N ARG A 177 20.27 -6.17 -10.78
CA ARG A 177 20.26 -5.26 -9.63
C ARG A 177 19.30 -5.78 -8.57
N LYS A 178 19.67 -5.58 -7.30
CA LYS A 178 18.82 -5.88 -6.15
C LYS A 178 17.77 -4.79 -5.95
N ILE A 179 16.66 -5.15 -5.31
CA ILE A 179 15.63 -4.20 -4.88
C ILE A 179 16.23 -3.13 -3.98
N LYS A 180 15.85 -1.86 -4.18
CA LYS A 180 16.29 -0.74 -3.31
C LYS A 180 15.66 -0.85 -1.92
N ALA A 181 16.39 -0.39 -0.90
CA ALA A 181 15.97 -0.50 0.50
C ALA A 181 14.61 0.17 0.79
N GLU A 182 14.35 1.34 0.21
CA GLU A 182 13.08 2.06 0.37
C GLU A 182 11.89 1.27 -0.18
N LEU A 183 12.01 0.76 -1.41
CA LEU A 183 10.98 -0.06 -2.04
C LEU A 183 10.80 -1.37 -1.26
N LYS A 184 11.88 -2.01 -0.83
CA LYS A 184 11.83 -3.20 0.04
C LYS A 184 11.05 -2.94 1.33
N SER A 185 11.31 -1.81 1.99
CA SER A 185 10.63 -1.41 3.23
C SER A 185 9.13 -1.15 3.01
N LEU A 186 8.79 -0.48 1.90
CA LEU A 186 7.41 -0.29 1.47
C LEU A 186 6.69 -1.63 1.27
N ILE A 187 7.26 -2.52 0.45
CA ILE A 187 6.65 -3.82 0.14
C ILE A 187 6.55 -4.70 1.39
N GLN A 188 7.59 -4.74 2.23
CA GLN A 188 7.55 -5.41 3.53
C GLN A 188 6.35 -4.91 4.37
N THR A 189 6.16 -3.60 4.46
CA THR A 189 5.08 -2.99 5.26
C THR A 189 3.69 -3.39 4.77
N VAL A 190 3.49 -3.49 3.45
CA VAL A 190 2.16 -3.80 2.88
C VAL A 190 1.88 -5.31 2.79
N VAL A 191 2.90 -6.13 2.52
CA VAL A 191 2.76 -7.57 2.28
C VAL A 191 2.72 -8.38 3.58
N THR A 192 3.52 -8.02 4.58
CA THR A 192 3.57 -8.77 5.85
C THR A 192 2.56 -8.27 6.86
N ARG A 193 1.58 -7.50 6.41
CA ARG A 193 0.41 -7.13 7.18
C ARG A 193 -0.53 -8.33 7.20
N THR A 194 -0.89 -8.80 8.38
CA THR A 194 -1.77 -9.96 8.55
C THR A 194 -3.13 -9.70 7.89
N ARG A 195 -3.45 -10.42 6.80
CA ARG A 195 -4.85 -10.62 6.41
C ARG A 195 -5.49 -11.50 7.47
N GLY A 196 -6.32 -10.92 8.34
CA GLY A 196 -7.21 -11.67 9.23
C GLY A 196 -7.10 -11.41 10.73
N GLN A 197 -6.09 -10.69 11.24
CA GLN A 197 -6.10 -10.28 12.65
C GLN A 197 -6.88 -8.97 12.79
N GLN A 198 -8.19 -9.10 12.97
CA GLN A 198 -9.07 -7.96 13.21
C GLN A 198 -8.76 -7.39 14.60
N LEU A 199 -8.55 -6.06 14.68
CA LEU A 199 -8.43 -5.37 15.95
C LEU A 199 -9.73 -5.57 16.73
N GLU A 200 -9.63 -6.29 17.85
CA GLU A 200 -10.75 -6.42 18.76
C GLU A 200 -10.77 -5.19 19.68
N ILE A 201 -11.85 -4.41 19.59
CA ILE A 201 -12.06 -3.25 20.46
C ILE A 201 -13.08 -3.61 21.52
N ILE A 202 -12.63 -3.65 22.76
CA ILE A 202 -13.45 -3.96 23.92
C ILE A 202 -13.96 -2.64 24.51
N TYR A 203 -15.28 -2.49 24.54
CA TYR A 203 -15.96 -1.41 25.26
C TYR A 203 -16.50 -1.96 26.58
N PRO A 204 -16.00 -1.51 27.74
CA PRO A 204 -16.54 -1.92 29.03
C PRO A 204 -18.04 -1.60 29.12
N LYS A 205 -18.85 -2.61 29.45
CA LYS A 205 -20.30 -2.45 29.63
C LYS A 205 -20.60 -1.86 31.02
N ARG A 206 -21.68 -1.07 31.11
CA ARG A 206 -22.20 -0.59 32.41
C ARG A 206 -22.65 -1.79 33.24
N PRO A 207 -22.26 -1.93 34.53
CA PRO A 207 -22.98 -2.83 35.41
C PRO A 207 -24.44 -2.38 35.49
N LYS A 208 -25.39 -3.34 35.43
CA LYS A 208 -26.80 -3.04 35.74
C LYS A 208 -26.82 -2.41 37.13
N LYS A 209 -27.54 -1.28 37.30
CA LYS A 209 -27.68 -0.59 38.60
C LYS A 209 -28.04 -1.60 39.68
N GLN A 210 -27.04 -2.05 40.43
CA GLN A 210 -27.22 -2.61 41.76
C GLN A 210 -27.10 -1.42 42.72
N PRO A 211 -27.73 -1.49 43.91
CA PRO A 211 -27.50 -0.49 44.96
C PRO A 211 -26.00 -0.36 45.15
N ILE A 212 -25.51 0.86 45.37
CA ILE A 212 -24.08 1.18 45.51
C ILE A 212 -23.44 0.13 46.41
N ALA A 213 -22.74 -0.83 45.79
CA ALA A 213 -21.88 -1.74 46.52
C ALA A 213 -20.68 -0.91 46.95
N GLN A 214 -20.28 -1.08 48.21
CA GLN A 214 -19.09 -0.45 48.78
C GLN A 214 -17.89 -0.60 47.82
N PRO A 215 -16.99 0.39 47.77
CA PRO A 215 -15.82 0.34 46.91
C PRO A 215 -15.11 -1.01 47.10
N VAL A 216 -14.81 -1.65 45.98
CA VAL A 216 -14.04 -2.89 45.95
C VAL A 216 -12.79 -2.64 46.79
N ASN A 217 -12.60 -3.42 47.86
CA ASN A 217 -11.43 -3.32 48.72
C ASN A 217 -10.18 -3.27 47.85
N GLU A 218 -9.62 -2.06 47.71
CA GLU A 218 -8.26 -1.90 47.26
C GLU A 218 -7.42 -2.64 48.28
N ALA A 219 -6.60 -3.58 47.80
CA ALA A 219 -5.46 -4.01 48.58
C ALA A 219 -4.63 -2.75 48.82
N ARG A 220 -4.87 -2.11 49.98
CA ARG A 220 -3.99 -1.09 50.52
C ARG A 220 -2.64 -1.76 50.63
N GLU A 221 -1.74 -1.48 49.69
CA GLU A 221 -0.34 -1.40 50.07
C GLU A 221 -0.31 -0.46 51.28
N GLU A 222 0.29 -0.91 52.38
CA GLU A 222 0.50 -0.11 53.58
C GLU A 222 1.44 1.06 53.23
N ALA A 223 0.91 2.05 52.54
CA ALA A 223 1.50 3.36 52.41
C ALA A 223 1.25 4.07 53.73
N GLU A 224 2.32 4.53 54.37
CA GLU A 224 2.27 5.37 55.55
C GLU A 224 1.13 6.39 55.41
N ASP A 225 0.20 6.35 56.37
CA ASP A 225 -1.09 7.06 56.40
C ASP A 225 -0.87 8.57 56.65
N HIS A 226 -0.02 9.17 55.84
CA HIS A 226 0.10 10.60 55.71
C HIS A 226 -0.99 11.04 54.75
N ASP A 227 -1.94 11.83 55.24
CA ASP A 227 -2.93 12.50 54.40
C ASP A 227 -2.20 13.34 53.33
N VAL A 228 -2.01 12.74 52.15
CA VAL A 228 -1.19 13.28 51.05
C VAL A 228 -1.79 14.60 50.56
N ILE A 229 -3.11 14.76 50.69
CA ILE A 229 -3.81 16.00 50.39
C ILE A 229 -3.46 17.06 51.44
N SER A 230 -3.44 16.74 52.73
CA SER A 230 -2.96 17.66 53.77
C SER A 230 -1.51 18.08 53.57
N ILE A 231 -0.64 17.14 53.15
CA ILE A 231 0.77 17.44 52.85
C ILE A 231 0.87 18.38 51.65
N LEU A 232 0.15 18.10 50.56
CA LEU A 232 0.14 18.97 49.39
C LEU A 232 -0.42 20.35 49.73
N THR A 233 -1.48 20.40 50.54
CA THR A 233 -2.09 21.64 51.06
C THR A 233 -1.10 22.45 51.89
N SER A 234 -0.33 21.81 52.78
CA SER A 234 0.70 22.46 53.59
C SER A 234 1.86 23.03 52.74
N ARG A 235 2.14 22.40 51.59
CA ARG A 235 3.22 22.78 50.67
C ARG A 235 2.78 23.75 49.58
N LEU A 236 1.47 23.97 49.42
CA LEU A 236 0.89 24.84 48.41
C LEU A 236 1.45 26.26 48.46
N ASN A 237 1.72 26.79 49.66
CA ASN A 237 2.34 28.12 49.85
C ASN A 237 3.74 28.24 49.21
N LYS A 238 4.45 27.14 48.96
CA LYS A 238 5.76 27.14 48.29
C LYS A 238 5.61 27.39 46.78
N LEU A 239 4.52 26.93 46.16
CA LEU A 239 4.23 27.16 44.74
C LEU A 239 3.85 28.61 44.43
N ARG A 240 3.48 29.41 45.45
CA ARG A 240 3.33 30.87 45.29
C ARG A 240 4.66 31.60 45.01
N LYS A 241 5.80 30.96 45.27
CA LYS A 241 7.14 31.54 45.08
C LYS A 241 7.73 31.27 43.69
N GLY A 242 7.14 30.38 42.90
CA GLY A 242 7.61 30.00 41.57
C GLY A 242 7.08 28.63 41.14
N GLN A 243 7.09 28.35 39.84
CA GLN A 243 6.68 27.07 39.27
C GLN A 243 7.74 25.98 39.56
N VAL A 244 7.32 24.73 39.66
CA VAL A 244 8.20 23.57 39.88
C VAL A 244 8.33 22.77 38.59
N GLU A 245 9.56 22.54 38.13
CA GLU A 245 9.84 21.69 36.98
C GLU A 245 9.69 20.21 37.34
N MET A 246 9.02 19.45 36.47
CA MET A 246 8.80 18.02 36.63
C MET A 246 9.75 17.24 35.72
N PRO A 247 10.37 16.16 36.22
CA PRO A 247 11.29 15.34 35.44
C PRO A 247 10.56 14.64 34.27
N TRP A 248 11.14 14.71 33.07
CA TRP A 248 10.64 14.00 31.90
C TRP A 248 11.36 12.66 31.71
N GLU A 249 10.63 11.56 31.70
CA GLU A 249 11.22 10.22 31.59
C GLU A 249 11.08 9.61 30.19
N LEU A 250 12.23 9.41 29.53
CA LEU A 250 12.33 8.76 28.21
C LEU A 250 11.68 7.36 28.18
N ARG A 251 11.72 6.62 29.30
CA ARG A 251 11.14 5.28 29.42
C ARG A 251 9.61 5.29 29.35
N THR A 252 8.98 6.38 29.75
CA THR A 252 7.51 6.51 29.82
C THR A 252 6.92 6.97 28.49
N PHE A 253 7.60 7.88 27.79
CA PHE A 253 7.08 8.50 26.56
C PHE A 253 7.81 8.11 25.27
N GLY A 254 8.99 7.45 25.38
CA GLY A 254 9.74 6.93 24.23
C GLY A 254 10.37 8.00 23.32
N LEU A 255 10.35 9.28 23.71
CA LEU A 255 10.90 10.42 22.98
C LEU A 255 11.56 11.41 23.96
N GLU A 256 12.61 12.09 23.50
CA GLU A 256 13.25 13.20 24.24
C GLU A 256 12.34 14.43 24.24
N CYS A 257 12.23 15.11 25.39
CA CYS A 257 11.42 16.31 25.50
C CYS A 257 12.20 17.54 25.07
N HIS A 258 11.58 18.40 24.25
CA HIS A 258 12.17 19.68 23.86
C HIS A 258 11.67 20.86 24.70
N VAL A 259 10.68 20.65 25.59
CA VAL A 259 10.10 21.70 26.45
C VAL A 259 9.89 21.14 27.87
N PRO A 260 10.49 21.73 28.92
CA PRO A 260 10.29 21.23 30.28
C PRO A 260 8.84 21.41 30.76
N LEU A 261 8.39 20.48 31.60
CA LEU A 261 7.05 20.47 32.17
C LEU A 261 7.06 21.19 33.53
N TYR A 262 6.13 22.11 33.78
CA TYR A 262 6.06 22.86 35.03
C TYR A 262 4.69 22.76 35.71
N ILE A 263 4.66 22.64 37.03
CA ILE A 263 3.45 22.73 37.88
C ILE A 263 3.49 24.02 38.68
N ASN A 264 2.38 24.76 38.68
CA ASN A 264 2.23 26.03 39.39
C ASN A 264 1.24 25.93 40.58
N PHE A 265 0.99 27.06 41.25
CA PHE A 265 0.10 27.12 42.41
C PHE A 265 -1.35 26.76 42.09
N ASP A 266 -1.89 27.30 40.99
CA ASP A 266 -3.29 27.11 40.60
C ASP A 266 -3.54 25.63 40.26
N ASP A 267 -2.58 25.00 39.59
CA ASP A 267 -2.57 23.57 39.28
C ASP A 267 -2.74 22.70 40.54
N ALA A 268 -1.88 22.90 41.55
CA ALA A 268 -1.94 22.13 42.78
C ALA A 268 -3.19 22.44 43.64
N TYR A 269 -3.69 23.68 43.58
CA TYR A 269 -4.89 24.09 44.30
C TYR A 269 -6.15 23.44 43.75
N GLU A 270 -6.25 23.30 42.43
CA GLU A 270 -7.38 22.64 41.77
C GLU A 270 -7.41 21.13 42.04
N ILE A 271 -6.25 20.47 42.12
CA ILE A 271 -6.13 19.05 42.51
C ILE A 271 -6.67 18.83 43.94
N ILE A 272 -6.33 19.72 44.88
CA ILE A 272 -6.80 19.64 46.28
C ILE A 272 -8.32 19.88 46.36
N GLY A 273 -8.83 20.82 45.56
CA GLY A 273 -10.22 21.25 45.62
C GLY A 273 -11.21 20.28 44.99
N GLY A 274 -10.86 19.57 43.91
CA GLY A 274 -11.71 18.53 43.28
C GLY A 274 -13.02 19.00 42.64
N GLU A 275 -13.42 20.26 42.81
CA GLU A 275 -14.72 20.81 42.38
C GLU A 275 -14.65 21.61 41.05
N LYS A 276 -13.45 21.87 40.53
CA LYS A 276 -13.22 22.69 39.33
C LYS A 276 -12.60 21.87 38.19
N MET A 277 -12.72 22.38 36.95
CA MET A 277 -11.94 21.87 35.83
C MET A 277 -10.47 22.30 36.00
N LEU A 278 -9.54 21.37 35.84
CA LEU A 278 -8.10 21.62 36.00
C LEU A 278 -7.54 22.54 34.87
N ASN A 279 -6.47 23.30 35.13
CA ASN A 279 -5.78 24.23 34.22
C ASN A 279 -4.69 23.56 33.36
N ILE A 280 -4.36 24.13 32.19
CA ILE A 280 -3.45 23.65 31.13
C ILE A 280 -2.03 23.24 31.60
N SER A 281 -1.50 23.80 32.69
CA SER A 281 -0.17 23.47 33.25
C SER A 281 -0.22 22.21 34.14
N CYS A 282 -1.27 22.07 34.94
CA CYS A 282 -1.70 20.83 35.61
C CYS A 282 -1.94 19.67 34.62
N ILE A 283 -2.17 20.08 33.38
CA ILE A 283 -2.71 19.35 32.25
C ILE A 283 -1.64 19.12 31.15
N GLN A 284 -0.45 19.72 31.20
CA GLN A 284 0.68 19.16 30.44
C GLN A 284 1.12 17.80 31.04
N LEU A 285 0.58 17.47 32.24
CA LEU A 285 0.46 16.13 32.79
C LEU A 285 -0.90 15.43 32.54
N TRP A 286 -1.93 16.10 31.98
CA TRP A 286 -3.06 15.55 31.19
C TRP A 286 -4.11 16.63 30.78
N CYS A 287 -4.18 16.99 29.47
CA CYS A 287 -5.12 17.76 28.57
C CYS A 287 -6.58 18.27 28.94
N MET A 288 -7.06 19.30 28.24
CA MET A 288 -8.43 19.85 28.30
C MET A 288 -9.39 19.05 27.41
N GLY A 289 -10.61 18.73 27.89
CA GLY A 289 -11.69 18.14 27.09
C GLY A 289 -12.34 16.90 27.71
N HIS A 290 -13.24 16.25 26.97
CA HIS A 290 -13.77 14.95 27.39
C HIS A 290 -12.76 13.83 27.06
N TRP A 291 -12.27 13.19 28.11
CA TRP A 291 -11.21 12.20 28.00
C TRP A 291 -11.67 10.79 27.75
N GLN A 292 -10.83 10.07 27.01
CA GLN A 292 -11.01 8.68 26.66
C GLN A 292 -9.67 7.98 26.90
N LEU A 293 -9.65 6.97 27.77
CA LEU A 293 -8.47 6.17 28.06
C LEU A 293 -8.43 4.98 27.10
N MET A 294 -7.27 4.78 26.47
CA MET A 294 -7.02 3.68 25.56
C MET A 294 -5.92 2.78 26.12
N VAL A 295 -6.25 1.53 26.39
CA VAL A 295 -5.27 0.51 26.77
C VAL A 295 -4.98 -0.36 25.56
N ILE A 296 -3.76 -0.31 25.07
CA ILE A 296 -3.31 -1.12 23.94
C ILE A 296 -2.66 -2.39 24.49
N ILE A 297 -3.11 -3.55 24.01
CA ILE A 297 -2.53 -4.86 24.35
C ILE A 297 -1.97 -5.48 23.06
N PRO A 298 -0.73 -5.11 22.66
CA PRO A 298 -0.18 -5.50 21.35
C PRO A 298 -0.11 -7.02 21.16
N LYS A 299 0.27 -7.76 22.23
CA LYS A 299 0.37 -9.23 22.18
C LYS A 299 -0.94 -9.94 21.85
N LYS A 300 -2.09 -9.31 22.12
CA LYS A 300 -3.43 -9.86 21.87
C LYS A 300 -4.14 -9.19 20.69
N ALA A 301 -3.51 -8.22 20.03
CA ALA A 301 -4.17 -7.36 19.04
C ALA A 301 -5.49 -6.74 19.56
N GLN A 302 -5.50 -6.38 20.84
CA GLN A 302 -6.68 -5.89 21.55
C GLN A 302 -6.49 -4.44 21.97
N VAL A 303 -7.58 -3.68 21.95
CA VAL A 303 -7.65 -2.34 22.53
C VAL A 303 -8.85 -2.27 23.45
N VAL A 304 -8.62 -1.84 24.69
CA VAL A 304 -9.70 -1.51 25.62
C VAL A 304 -9.92 0.00 25.58
N TRP A 305 -11.15 0.42 25.29
CA TRP A 305 -11.51 1.82 25.14
C TRP A 305 -12.45 2.26 26.27
N PHE A 306 -11.91 3.06 27.17
CA PHE A 306 -12.62 3.66 28.28
C PHE A 306 -13.05 5.08 27.90
N CYS A 307 -14.33 5.38 28.08
CA CYS A 307 -14.88 6.69 27.81
C CYS A 307 -16.03 6.91 28.77
N SER A 308 -15.93 7.92 29.65
CA SER A 308 -16.97 8.19 30.65
C SER A 308 -18.30 8.65 30.04
N LEU A 309 -18.29 9.15 28.80
CA LEU A 309 -19.49 9.46 28.01
C LEU A 309 -19.89 8.32 27.04
N HIS A 310 -19.26 7.15 27.13
CA HIS A 310 -19.52 5.98 26.28
C HIS A 310 -19.48 6.24 24.76
N ARG A 311 -18.73 7.25 24.33
CA ARG A 311 -18.50 7.55 22.91
C ARG A 311 -17.60 6.48 22.30
N LYS A 312 -17.98 6.03 21.10
CA LYS A 312 -17.15 5.12 20.29
C LYS A 312 -15.90 5.83 19.79
N ILE A 313 -14.87 5.04 19.50
CA ILE A 313 -13.65 5.52 18.88
C ILE A 313 -13.97 6.08 17.47
N LYS A 314 -13.31 7.18 17.09
CA LYS A 314 -13.41 7.73 15.72
C LYS A 314 -12.79 6.77 14.70
N ALA A 315 -13.33 6.75 13.48
CA ALA A 315 -12.92 5.82 12.42
C ALA A 315 -11.45 5.98 12.01
N GLU A 316 -10.97 7.22 11.89
CA GLU A 316 -9.57 7.53 11.54
C GLU A 316 -8.59 6.98 12.58
N LEU A 317 -8.85 7.26 13.87
CA LEU A 317 -8.05 6.76 14.98
C LEU A 317 -8.07 5.22 15.04
N LYS A 318 -9.24 4.60 14.83
CA LYS A 318 -9.36 3.14 14.74
C LYS A 318 -8.50 2.54 13.62
N SER A 319 -8.45 3.18 12.45
CA SER A 319 -7.62 2.75 11.32
C SER A 319 -6.13 2.84 11.64
N LEU A 320 -5.71 3.92 12.29
CA LEU A 320 -4.33 4.12 12.74
C LEU A 320 -3.91 3.02 13.74
N ILE A 321 -4.72 2.77 14.76
CA ILE A 321 -4.43 1.78 15.81
C ILE A 321 -4.42 0.37 15.24
N GLN A 322 -5.36 0.02 14.37
CA GLN A 322 -5.34 -1.25 13.65
C GLN A 322 -4.00 -1.44 12.93
N THR A 323 -3.45 -0.39 12.31
CA THR A 323 -2.17 -0.47 11.60
C THR A 323 -0.98 -0.72 12.53
N VAL A 324 -0.97 -0.08 13.71
CA VAL A 324 0.15 -0.17 14.65
C VAL A 324 0.11 -1.44 15.49
N VAL A 325 -1.08 -1.81 15.98
CA VAL A 325 -1.26 -2.85 17.01
C VAL A 325 -1.28 -4.26 16.42
N THR A 326 -1.79 -4.42 15.20
CA THR A 326 -1.81 -5.75 14.55
C THR A 326 -0.56 -6.02 13.70
N ARG A 327 0.47 -5.18 13.84
CA ARG A 327 1.78 -5.42 13.21
C ARG A 327 2.49 -6.52 13.98
N THR A 328 2.43 -7.75 13.48
CA THR A 328 3.22 -8.86 14.02
C THR A 328 4.71 -8.59 13.84
N ARG A 329 5.45 -8.47 14.95
CA ARG A 329 6.91 -8.69 14.94
C ARG A 329 7.14 -10.16 14.56
N GLY A 330 7.61 -10.44 13.34
CA GLY A 330 8.13 -11.78 13.01
C GLY A 330 8.04 -12.24 11.55
N GLN A 331 7.04 -11.81 10.76
CA GLN A 331 6.97 -12.25 9.37
C GLN A 331 7.87 -11.39 8.49
N GLN A 332 9.06 -11.90 8.17
CA GLN A 332 10.01 -11.26 7.26
C GLN A 332 9.58 -11.52 5.82
N LEU A 333 9.67 -10.49 4.97
CA LEU A 333 9.43 -10.62 3.54
C LEU A 333 10.53 -11.48 2.92
N GLU A 334 10.16 -12.61 2.34
CA GLU A 334 11.05 -13.43 1.54
C GLU A 334 11.19 -12.80 0.15
N ILE A 335 12.43 -12.61 -0.33
CA ILE A 335 12.68 -12.09 -1.67
C ILE A 335 13.50 -13.09 -2.46
N ILE A 336 12.90 -13.60 -3.54
CA ILE A 336 13.54 -14.50 -4.50
C ILE A 336 14.15 -13.67 -5.63
N TYR A 337 15.41 -13.97 -5.96
CA TYR A 337 16.12 -13.39 -7.09
C TYR A 337 16.47 -14.50 -8.09
N PRO A 338 15.61 -14.79 -9.08
CA PRO A 338 15.94 -15.75 -10.11
C PRO A 338 17.13 -15.26 -10.95
N LYS A 339 17.93 -16.20 -11.46
CA LYS A 339 19.01 -15.94 -12.43
C LYS A 339 18.42 -15.73 -13.84
N CYS A 340 17.48 -14.78 -13.93
CA CYS A 340 16.74 -14.45 -15.13
C CYS A 340 17.61 -13.84 -16.25
N ASN A 341 17.01 -13.67 -17.43
CA ASN A 341 17.69 -13.18 -18.62
C ASN A 341 18.41 -11.86 -18.35
N LYS A 342 19.69 -11.79 -18.74
CA LYS A 342 20.49 -10.56 -18.62
C LYS A 342 20.43 -9.77 -19.92
N GLN A 343 20.19 -8.46 -19.85
CA GLN A 343 20.26 -7.61 -21.05
C GLN A 343 21.69 -7.20 -21.36
N ASN A 344 21.99 -7.05 -22.65
CA ASN A 344 23.25 -6.50 -23.13
C ASN A 344 23.11 -5.01 -23.51
N ASP A 345 21.91 -4.60 -23.90
CA ASP A 345 21.62 -3.24 -24.35
C ASP A 345 21.29 -2.30 -23.19
N SER A 346 21.27 -0.99 -23.45
CA SER A 346 20.90 0.02 -22.46
C SER A 346 19.39 0.26 -22.33
N TRP A 347 18.59 -0.17 -23.31
CA TRP A 347 17.19 0.23 -23.47
C TRP A 347 16.18 -0.92 -23.37
N ALA A 348 16.61 -2.18 -23.56
CA ALA A 348 15.72 -3.33 -23.75
C ALA A 348 14.94 -3.79 -22.50
N CYS A 349 15.19 -3.20 -21.33
CA CYS A 349 14.60 -3.62 -20.05
C CYS A 349 13.07 -3.78 -20.10
N GLY A 350 12.34 -2.88 -20.80
CA GLY A 350 10.89 -2.99 -20.95
C GLY A 350 10.43 -4.29 -21.65
N TYR A 351 11.14 -4.74 -22.68
CA TYR A 351 10.84 -6.00 -23.38
C TYR A 351 11.06 -7.22 -22.48
N TYR A 352 12.06 -7.18 -21.59
CA TYR A 352 12.30 -8.25 -20.61
C TYR A 352 11.13 -8.34 -19.62
N ILE A 353 10.62 -7.21 -19.14
CA ILE A 353 9.41 -7.16 -18.30
C ILE A 353 8.23 -7.82 -19.00
N MET A 354 7.96 -7.42 -20.25
CA MET A 354 6.85 -7.95 -21.03
C MET A 354 6.99 -9.46 -21.26
N SER A 355 8.20 -9.92 -21.58
CA SER A 355 8.54 -11.33 -21.75
C SER A 355 8.24 -12.14 -20.49
N TRP A 356 8.74 -11.69 -19.34
CA TRP A 356 8.51 -12.38 -18.06
C TRP A 356 7.04 -12.38 -17.68
N MET A 357 6.33 -11.25 -17.82
CA MET A 357 4.88 -11.21 -17.58
C MET A 357 4.13 -12.25 -18.43
N LYS A 358 4.45 -12.30 -19.74
CA LYS A 358 3.86 -13.26 -20.68
C LYS A 358 4.17 -14.70 -20.28
N ALA A 359 5.42 -15.02 -19.95
CA ALA A 359 5.82 -16.35 -19.51
C ALA A 359 5.09 -16.78 -18.23
N ILE A 360 5.04 -15.91 -17.22
CA ILE A 360 4.39 -16.18 -15.93
C ILE A 360 2.91 -16.48 -16.09
N ILE A 361 2.20 -15.67 -16.89
CA ILE A 361 0.76 -15.77 -17.08
C ILE A 361 0.41 -16.94 -18.00
N ARG A 362 1.12 -17.10 -19.13
CA ARG A 362 0.80 -18.18 -20.09
C ARG A 362 1.17 -19.56 -19.58
N ALA A 363 2.32 -19.70 -18.89
CA ALA A 363 2.76 -20.99 -18.35
C ALA A 363 2.27 -21.24 -16.91
N GLU A 364 1.41 -20.37 -16.36
CA GLU A 364 0.87 -20.49 -15.00
C GLU A 364 1.91 -20.74 -13.93
N ILE A 365 2.99 -19.96 -13.96
CA ILE A 365 4.11 -20.20 -13.03
C ILE A 365 3.65 -19.80 -11.61
N ARG A 366 3.65 -20.78 -10.71
CA ARG A 366 3.17 -20.64 -9.31
C ARG A 366 4.29 -20.76 -8.26
N GLY A 367 5.48 -21.21 -8.66
CA GLY A 367 6.61 -21.54 -7.81
C GLY A 367 7.84 -21.90 -8.64
N GLU A 368 8.84 -22.53 -8.00
CA GLU A 368 10.09 -22.98 -8.66
C GLU A 368 10.79 -21.84 -9.44
N TRP A 369 10.64 -20.60 -8.98
CA TRP A 369 11.02 -19.40 -9.72
C TRP A 369 12.48 -19.43 -10.17
N THR A 370 13.37 -19.92 -9.32
CA THR A 370 14.79 -20.03 -9.62
C THR A 370 15.05 -21.01 -10.75
N GLU A 371 14.35 -22.14 -10.80
CA GLU A 371 14.52 -23.17 -11.83
C GLU A 371 13.90 -22.74 -13.16
N ARG A 372 12.66 -22.24 -13.10
CA ARG A 372 11.88 -21.81 -14.29
C ARG A 372 12.49 -20.63 -15.02
N PHE A 373 13.25 -19.80 -14.32
CA PHE A 373 13.92 -18.61 -14.87
C PHE A 373 15.45 -18.69 -14.74
N ASN A 374 16.04 -19.90 -14.65
CA ASN A 374 17.50 -20.09 -14.58
C ASN A 374 18.18 -19.91 -15.95
N THR A 375 18.04 -18.73 -16.54
CA THR A 375 18.55 -18.48 -17.89
C THR A 375 19.18 -17.09 -17.94
N PRO A 376 20.50 -16.96 -17.69
CA PRO A 376 21.17 -15.67 -17.70
C PRO A 376 21.41 -15.12 -19.10
N SER A 377 21.16 -15.90 -20.16
CA SER A 377 21.31 -15.43 -21.54
C SER A 377 20.31 -14.31 -21.86
N PRO A 378 20.66 -13.37 -22.74
CA PRO A 378 19.71 -12.38 -23.25
C PRO A 378 18.46 -13.01 -23.84
N CYS A 379 17.35 -12.26 -23.83
CA CYS A 379 16.17 -12.65 -24.60
C CYS A 379 16.59 -12.71 -26.08
N SER A 380 16.22 -13.77 -26.79
CA SER A 380 16.51 -13.84 -28.22
C SER A 380 15.73 -12.77 -28.98
N THR A 381 16.26 -12.35 -30.13
CA THR A 381 15.56 -11.42 -31.03
C THR A 381 14.17 -11.94 -31.39
N SER A 382 14.00 -13.25 -31.56
CA SER A 382 12.68 -13.87 -31.82
C SER A 382 11.67 -13.60 -30.71
N VAL A 383 12.06 -13.67 -29.43
CA VAL A 383 11.17 -13.37 -28.30
C VAL A 383 10.73 -11.91 -28.34
N ILE A 384 11.67 -10.98 -28.63
CA ILE A 384 11.37 -9.55 -28.75
C ILE A 384 10.42 -9.30 -29.93
N THR A 385 10.66 -9.93 -31.07
CA THR A 385 9.78 -9.86 -32.26
C THR A 385 8.38 -10.34 -31.93
N THR A 386 8.22 -11.48 -31.25
CA THR A 386 6.89 -11.99 -30.87
C THR A 386 6.17 -11.03 -29.91
N ILE A 387 6.88 -10.35 -29.01
CA ILE A 387 6.27 -9.32 -28.14
C ILE A 387 5.77 -8.15 -28.98
N ARG A 388 6.57 -7.69 -29.96
CA ARG A 388 6.18 -6.62 -30.89
C ARG A 388 4.97 -7.00 -31.74
N GLU A 389 4.89 -8.24 -32.20
CA GLU A 389 3.74 -8.75 -32.94
C GLU A 389 2.47 -8.83 -32.07
N ASP A 390 2.57 -9.31 -30.83
CA ASP A 390 1.45 -9.31 -29.87
C ASP A 390 0.92 -7.89 -29.65
N TRP A 391 1.83 -6.92 -29.51
CA TRP A 391 1.50 -5.51 -29.45
C TRP A 391 0.80 -5.00 -30.69
N ALA A 392 1.33 -5.31 -31.86
CA ALA A 392 0.75 -4.88 -33.12
C ALA A 392 -0.67 -5.42 -33.30
N ARG A 393 -0.90 -6.69 -32.95
CA ARG A 393 -2.25 -7.27 -32.94
C ARG A 393 -3.18 -6.54 -31.98
N TYR A 394 -2.72 -6.18 -30.78
CA TYR A 394 -3.51 -5.42 -29.81
C TYR A 394 -3.85 -4.02 -30.35
N LEU A 395 -2.85 -3.24 -30.76
CA LEU A 395 -3.05 -1.86 -31.23
C LEU A 395 -3.89 -1.78 -32.51
N ASN A 396 -3.70 -2.73 -33.44
CA ASN A 396 -4.48 -2.77 -34.67
C ASN A 396 -5.99 -2.95 -34.44
N LYS A 397 -6.41 -3.55 -33.31
CA LYS A 397 -7.83 -3.64 -32.93
C LYS A 397 -8.42 -2.28 -32.50
N HIS A 398 -7.58 -1.38 -32.00
CA HIS A 398 -7.99 -0.07 -31.49
C HIS A 398 -7.82 1.07 -32.53
N PHE A 399 -7.01 0.89 -33.57
CA PHE A 399 -6.80 1.88 -34.64
C PHE A 399 -7.76 1.75 -35.85
N LYS A 400 -9.00 1.30 -35.60
CA LYS A 400 -10.02 1.14 -36.65
C LYS A 400 -10.23 2.43 -37.45
#